data_AF-A0A2E0HQ95-F1
#
_entry.id   AF-A0A2E0HQ95-F1
#
_cell.length_a   1.000
_cell.length_b   1.000
_cell.length_c   1.000
_cell.angle_alpha   90.00
_cell.angle_beta   90.00
_cell.angle_gamma   90.00
#
_symmetry.space_group_name_H-M   'P 1'
#
loop_
_entity.id
_entity.type
_entity.pdbx_description
1 polymer ?
#
loop_
_entity_poly.entity_id
_entity_poly.type
_entity_poly.pdbx_seq_one_letter_code
_entity_poly.pdbx_strand_id
1 'polypeptide(L)'
;KLPRPHNLGALCRKHGISLENAHTAAADAAASLLLFWRLTVDHSPYFRKSLEELERWLVHGDSRSEESNLGRGLEDLEMLDSLGKIRIDDGHYVLAFGRHKGRHVSEIQNIDPKYISWLLSPNGIEDEDARETLRDSLN
;
A
#
# COMPACT_ATOMS: atom_id res chain seq x y z
N LYS A 1 4.65 -16.25 0.41
CA LYS A 1 5.54 -17.31 -0.14
C LYS A 1 5.08 -17.62 -1.55
N LEU A 2 5.92 -17.46 -2.59
CA LEU A 2 5.51 -17.67 -3.98
C LEU A 2 5.10 -19.14 -4.21
N PRO A 3 3.93 -19.40 -4.81
CA PRO A 3 3.48 -20.77 -5.06
C PRO A 3 4.35 -21.41 -6.14
N ARG A 4 4.66 -22.69 -5.94
CA ARG A 4 5.33 -23.50 -6.96
C ARG A 4 4.37 -23.83 -8.11
N PRO A 5 4.89 -24.03 -9.34
CA PRO A 5 6.30 -23.98 -9.74
C PRO A 5 6.80 -22.55 -10.00
N HIS A 6 8.10 -22.31 -9.75
CA HIS A 6 8.74 -20.98 -9.83
C HIS A 6 9.34 -20.65 -11.20
N ASN A 7 9.07 -21.46 -12.23
CA ASN A 7 9.54 -21.15 -13.58
C ASN A 7 8.76 -19.97 -14.18
N LEU A 8 9.45 -19.17 -14.99
CA LEU A 8 8.90 -17.97 -15.63
C LEU A 8 7.58 -18.25 -16.35
N GLY A 9 7.54 -19.36 -17.11
CA GLY A 9 6.36 -19.79 -17.86
C GLY A 9 5.11 -19.96 -17.00
N ALA A 10 5.23 -20.64 -15.86
CA ALA A 10 4.13 -20.89 -14.95
C ALA A 10 3.69 -19.62 -14.22
N LEU A 11 4.63 -18.75 -13.84
CA LEU A 11 4.31 -17.49 -13.19
C LEU A 11 3.62 -16.52 -14.15
N CYS A 12 4.11 -16.36 -15.38
CA CYS A 12 3.46 -15.52 -16.39
C CYS A 12 2.02 -15.98 -16.67
N ARG A 13 1.78 -17.29 -16.85
CA ARG A 13 0.41 -17.82 -17.03
C ARG A 13 -0.50 -17.49 -15.84
N LYS A 14 0.01 -17.60 -14.61
CA LYS A 14 -0.77 -17.30 -13.40
C LYS A 14 -1.16 -15.83 -13.33
N HIS A 15 -0.28 -14.93 -13.77
CA HIS A 15 -0.48 -13.48 -13.75
C HIS A 15 -1.09 -12.94 -15.06
N GLY A 16 -1.55 -13.80 -15.97
CA GLY A 16 -2.23 -13.39 -17.21
C GLY A 16 -1.31 -12.77 -18.27
N ILE A 17 0.00 -13.05 -18.21
CA ILE A 17 1.00 -12.51 -19.13
C ILE A 17 1.17 -13.48 -20.30
N SER A 18 0.94 -13.01 -21.52
CA SER A 18 1.16 -13.78 -22.75
C SER A 18 2.66 -13.99 -22.99
N LEU A 19 3.02 -15.20 -23.40
CA LEU A 19 4.39 -15.58 -23.74
C LEU A 19 4.47 -15.90 -25.24
N GLU A 20 4.42 -14.86 -26.05
CA GLU A 20 4.66 -14.97 -27.48
C GLU A 20 6.17 -15.06 -27.74
N ASN A 21 6.62 -16.04 -28.52
CA ASN A 21 8.05 -16.31 -28.77
C ASN A 21 8.86 -16.58 -27.49
N ALA A 22 8.28 -17.31 -26.53
CA ALA A 22 8.99 -17.85 -25.39
C ALA A 22 10.30 -18.49 -25.87
N HIS A 23 11.42 -18.25 -25.16
CA HIS A 23 12.78 -18.68 -25.51
C HIS A 23 13.57 -17.75 -26.46
N THR A 24 13.11 -16.53 -26.70
CA THR A 24 13.99 -15.44 -27.16
C THR A 24 14.41 -14.58 -25.98
N ALA A 25 15.68 -14.18 -25.93
CA ALA A 25 16.20 -13.35 -24.83
C ALA A 25 15.38 -12.06 -24.62
N ALA A 26 14.93 -11.44 -25.72
CA ALA A 26 14.09 -10.25 -25.67
C ALA A 26 12.69 -10.53 -25.11
N ALA A 27 12.02 -11.60 -25.54
CA ALA A 27 10.70 -11.96 -25.02
C ALA A 27 10.76 -12.37 -23.54
N ASP A 28 11.78 -13.12 -23.15
CA ASP A 28 11.97 -13.54 -21.76
C ASP A 28 12.28 -12.35 -20.84
N ALA A 29 13.05 -11.36 -21.32
CA ALA A 29 13.29 -10.12 -20.60
C ALA A 29 12.01 -9.28 -20.44
N ALA A 30 11.24 -9.11 -21.53
CA ALA A 30 9.96 -8.39 -21.48
C ALA A 30 8.96 -9.07 -20.53
N ALA A 31 8.82 -10.40 -20.63
CA ALA A 31 7.96 -11.18 -19.74
C ALA A 31 8.37 -11.07 -18.27
N SER A 32 9.68 -11.06 -17.99
CA SER A 32 10.22 -10.90 -16.65
C SER A 32 9.90 -9.51 -16.07
N LEU A 33 10.03 -8.45 -16.87
CA LEU A 33 9.67 -7.09 -16.44
C LEU A 33 8.17 -6.92 -16.18
N LEU A 34 7.32 -7.48 -17.05
CA LEU A 34 5.86 -7.47 -16.85
C LEU A 34 5.46 -8.26 -15.60
N LEU A 35 6.08 -9.43 -15.37
CA LEU A 35 5.85 -10.23 -14.18
C LEU A 35 6.28 -9.49 -12.93
N PHE A 36 7.46 -8.85 -12.96
CA PHE A 36 7.94 -8.02 -11.87
C PHE A 36 6.97 -6.88 -11.55
N TRP A 37 6.57 -6.10 -12.56
CA TRP A 37 5.58 -5.03 -12.38
C TRP A 37 4.29 -5.56 -11.75
N ARG A 38 3.75 -6.67 -12.26
CA ARG A 38 2.53 -7.25 -11.69
C ARG A 38 2.70 -7.67 -10.22
N LEU A 39 3.83 -8.26 -9.87
CA LEU A 39 4.14 -8.60 -8.48
C LEU A 39 4.29 -7.35 -7.62
N THR A 40 4.86 -6.26 -8.13
CA THR A 40 4.94 -4.99 -7.36
C THR A 40 3.56 -4.39 -7.07
N VAL A 41 2.60 -4.57 -7.96
CA VAL A 41 1.20 -4.16 -7.73
C VAL A 41 0.51 -5.10 -6.74
N ASP A 42 0.54 -6.41 -7.00
CA ASP A 42 -0.19 -7.41 -6.20
C ASP A 42 0.40 -7.61 -4.79
N HIS A 43 1.69 -7.30 -4.60
CA HIS A 43 2.45 -7.55 -3.37
C HIS A 43 3.28 -6.34 -2.94
N SER A 44 2.79 -5.11 -3.20
CA SER A 44 3.44 -3.84 -2.90
C SER A 44 4.17 -3.76 -1.54
N PRO A 45 3.61 -4.26 -0.40
CA PRO A 45 4.31 -4.20 0.88
C PRO A 45 5.66 -4.92 0.94
N TYR A 46 5.88 -5.94 0.11
CA TYR A 46 7.14 -6.69 0.08
C TYR A 46 8.24 -6.02 -0.75
N PHE A 47 7.87 -5.08 -1.63
CA PHE A 47 8.80 -4.34 -2.49
C PHE A 47 9.20 -2.99 -1.90
N ARG A 48 8.82 -2.75 -0.64
CA ARG A 48 9.19 -1.55 0.11
C ARG A 48 10.57 -1.61 0.74
N LYS A 49 11.30 -2.72 0.59
CA LYS A 49 12.65 -2.87 1.13
C LYS A 49 13.67 -2.30 0.14
N SER A 50 14.72 -1.67 0.66
CA SER A 50 15.83 -1.22 -0.19
C SER A 50 16.55 -2.42 -0.82
N LEU A 51 17.35 -2.17 -1.88
CA LEU A 51 18.13 -3.24 -2.50
C LEU A 51 19.13 -3.84 -1.49
N GLU A 52 19.72 -3.00 -0.64
CA GLU A 52 20.63 -3.39 0.43
C GLU A 52 19.94 -4.26 1.50
N GLU A 53 18.67 -3.97 1.82
CA GLU A 53 17.85 -4.79 2.71
C GLU A 53 17.48 -6.14 2.08
N LEU A 54 17.20 -6.16 0.78
CA LEU A 54 16.97 -7.40 0.03
C LEU A 54 18.24 -8.27 0.00
N GLU A 55 19.41 -7.67 -0.22
CA GLU A 55 20.70 -8.36 -0.15
C GLU A 55 20.96 -8.93 1.25
N ARG A 56 20.77 -8.13 2.31
CA ARG A 56 20.89 -8.62 3.70
C ARG A 56 19.92 -9.76 3.98
N TRP A 57 18.69 -9.71 3.48
CA TRP A 57 17.72 -10.77 3.67
C TRP A 57 18.13 -12.07 2.95
N LEU A 58 18.63 -11.97 1.72
CA LEU A 58 19.15 -13.11 0.95
C LEU A 58 20.34 -13.80 1.65
N VAL A 59 21.21 -13.02 2.28
CA VAL A 59 22.41 -13.53 2.97
C VAL A 59 22.11 -14.06 4.37
N HIS A 60 21.27 -13.38 5.15
CA HIS A 60 21.10 -13.65 6.58
C HIS A 60 19.79 -14.37 6.94
N GLY A 61 18.86 -14.54 6.00
CA GLY A 61 17.66 -15.37 6.15
C GLY A 61 16.58 -14.85 7.10
N ASP A 62 16.86 -13.82 7.90
CA ASP A 62 15.90 -13.14 8.77
C ASP A 62 16.19 -11.64 8.78
N SER A 63 15.15 -10.83 8.58
CA SER A 63 15.17 -9.40 8.92
C SER A 63 13.92 -9.15 9.74
N ARG A 64 13.98 -9.50 11.03
CA ARG A 64 13.05 -9.00 12.02
C ARG A 64 13.39 -7.53 12.27
N SER A 65 12.37 -6.66 12.19
CA SER A 65 12.39 -5.22 12.53
C SER A 65 13.21 -4.36 11.53
N GLU A 66 12.76 -3.21 11.00
CA GLU A 66 11.59 -2.34 11.21
C GLU A 66 11.09 -1.85 9.84
N GLU A 67 10.04 -1.03 9.81
CA GLU A 67 9.33 -0.56 8.62
C GLU A 67 10.23 -0.19 7.43
N SER A 68 9.92 -0.82 6.31
CA SER A 68 10.64 -0.75 5.06
C SER A 68 10.45 0.62 4.39
N ASN A 69 11.56 1.32 4.13
CA ASN A 69 11.62 2.75 3.74
C ASN A 69 11.45 3.03 2.22
N LEU A 70 10.91 2.10 1.41
CA LEU A 70 10.72 2.32 -0.04
C LEU A 70 9.23 2.50 -0.41
N GLY A 71 8.92 3.65 -1.01
CA GLY A 71 7.58 4.09 -1.37
C GLY A 71 6.93 4.96 -0.28
N ARG A 72 5.93 5.80 -0.64
CA ARG A 72 5.20 6.61 0.35
C ARG A 72 4.37 5.67 1.24
N GLY A 73 4.79 5.51 2.49
CA GLY A 73 4.01 4.92 3.55
C GLY A 73 2.95 5.90 4.06
N LEU A 74 2.04 5.38 4.89
CA LEU A 74 1.03 6.21 5.58
C LEU A 74 1.69 7.32 6.44
N GLU A 75 2.92 7.09 6.88
CA GLU A 75 3.70 7.99 7.73
C GLU A 75 4.34 9.12 6.93
N ASP A 76 4.56 8.90 5.62
CA ASP A 76 5.11 9.88 4.67
C ASP A 76 4.05 10.83 4.10
N LEU A 77 2.79 10.62 4.47
CA LEU A 77 1.67 11.47 4.10
C LEU A 77 1.57 12.67 5.05
N GLU A 78 1.20 13.82 4.48
CA GLU A 78 1.00 15.04 5.21
C GLU A 78 -0.12 14.86 6.25
N MET A 79 0.10 15.39 7.45
CA MET A 79 -0.86 15.30 8.55
C MET A 79 -1.89 16.40 8.40
N LEU A 80 -3.18 16.05 8.50
CA LEU A 80 -4.24 17.06 8.58
C LEU A 80 -4.39 17.58 10.00
N ASP A 81 -4.25 16.71 10.99
CA ASP A 81 -4.40 17.03 12.41
C ASP A 81 -3.06 17.00 13.15
N SER A 82 -2.97 17.76 14.23
CA SER A 82 -1.79 17.81 15.10
C SER A 82 -1.32 16.44 15.65
N LEU A 83 -2.23 15.47 15.79
CA LEU A 83 -1.92 14.12 16.29
C LEU A 83 -1.63 13.12 15.16
N GLY A 84 -1.76 13.52 13.89
CA GLY A 84 -1.50 12.69 12.72
C GLY A 84 -2.43 11.49 12.58
N LYS A 85 -3.62 11.57 13.19
CA LYS A 85 -4.72 10.61 13.07
C LYS A 85 -5.26 10.55 11.64
N ILE A 86 -5.17 11.65 10.91
CA ILE A 86 -5.66 11.82 9.54
C ILE A 86 -4.51 12.27 8.65
N ARG A 87 -4.41 11.62 7.49
CA ARG A 87 -3.37 11.82 6.50
C ARG A 87 -3.97 12.27 5.18
N ILE A 88 -3.25 13.14 4.47
CA ILE A 88 -3.65 13.68 3.17
C ILE A 88 -2.92 12.90 2.08
N ASP A 89 -3.68 12.25 1.20
CA ASP A 89 -3.21 11.49 0.05
C ASP A 89 -3.91 11.98 -1.22
N ASP A 90 -3.21 12.80 -2.02
CA ASP A 90 -3.68 13.33 -3.31
C ASP A 90 -5.13 13.90 -3.26
N GLY A 91 -5.36 14.77 -2.27
CA GLY A 91 -6.67 15.40 -2.03
C GLY A 91 -7.70 14.53 -1.32
N HIS A 92 -7.36 13.28 -0.99
CA HIS A 92 -8.19 12.38 -0.20
C HIS A 92 -7.67 12.26 1.24
N TYR A 93 -8.58 11.96 2.17
CA TYR A 93 -8.23 11.77 3.57
C TYR A 93 -8.16 10.30 3.93
N VAL A 94 -7.06 9.89 4.57
CA VAL A 94 -6.78 8.51 4.97
C VAL A 94 -6.64 8.45 6.49
N LEU A 95 -7.25 7.43 7.11
CA LEU A 95 -7.12 7.21 8.54
C LEU A 95 -5.78 6.55 8.88
N ALA A 96 -5.02 7.15 9.79
CA ALA A 96 -3.74 6.60 10.26
C ALA A 96 -3.85 5.77 11.55
N PHE A 97 -5.04 5.66 12.13
CA PHE A 97 -5.26 4.97 13.40
C PHE A 97 -6.58 4.17 13.42
N GLY A 98 -6.72 3.37 14.47
CA GLY A 98 -7.98 2.67 14.78
C GLY A 98 -8.32 1.52 13.83
N ARG A 99 -9.59 1.12 13.88
CA ARG A 99 -10.13 -0.06 13.17
C ARG A 99 -9.99 0.03 11.65
N HIS A 100 -10.11 1.24 11.10
CA HIS A 100 -10.11 1.49 9.67
C HIS A 100 -8.79 2.13 9.19
N LYS A 101 -7.67 1.91 9.91
CA LYS A 101 -6.33 2.38 9.52
C LYS A 101 -5.99 1.98 8.08
N GLY A 102 -5.54 2.95 7.29
CA GLY A 102 -5.14 2.82 5.89
C GLY A 102 -6.29 2.94 4.88
N ARG A 103 -7.54 3.18 5.32
CA ARG A 103 -8.69 3.39 4.43
C ARG A 103 -8.99 4.88 4.23
N HIS A 104 -9.61 5.20 3.10
CA HIS A 104 -10.11 6.54 2.84
C HIS A 104 -11.35 6.84 3.68
N VAL A 105 -11.48 8.07 4.16
CA VAL A 105 -12.63 8.50 4.98
C VAL A 105 -13.95 8.38 4.19
N SER A 106 -13.93 8.67 2.88
CA SER A 106 -15.07 8.48 1.98
C SER A 106 -15.50 7.02 1.84
N GLU A 107 -14.56 6.08 1.84
CA GLU A 107 -14.86 4.64 1.82
C GLU A 107 -15.55 4.21 3.13
N ILE A 108 -15.04 4.71 4.26
CA ILE A 108 -15.58 4.39 5.58
C ILE A 108 -16.98 4.97 5.77
N GLN A 109 -17.29 6.14 5.19
CA GLN A 109 -18.66 6.68 5.21
C GLN A 109 -19.68 5.71 4.60
N ASN A 110 -19.29 4.98 3.55
CA ASN A 110 -20.15 4.00 2.89
C ASN A 110 -20.26 2.68 3.67
N ILE A 111 -19.19 2.24 4.33
CA ILE A 111 -19.14 0.95 5.04
C ILE A 111 -19.64 1.06 6.48
N ASP A 112 -19.29 2.13 7.18
CA ASP A 112 -19.51 2.35 8.60
C ASP A 112 -19.74 3.85 8.91
N PRO A 113 -20.91 4.40 8.54
CA PRO A 113 -21.23 5.82 8.76
C PRO A 113 -21.24 6.20 10.25
N LYS A 114 -21.52 5.23 11.15
CA LYS A 114 -21.46 5.45 12.59
C LYS A 114 -20.04 5.76 13.06
N TYR A 115 -19.04 5.11 12.46
CA TYR A 115 -17.64 5.40 12.72
C TYR A 115 -17.27 6.83 12.31
N ILE A 116 -17.77 7.33 11.18
CA ILE A 116 -17.57 8.72 10.76
C ILE A 116 -18.22 9.70 11.74
N SER A 117 -19.44 9.42 12.19
CA SER A 117 -20.10 10.26 13.20
C SER A 117 -19.30 10.34 14.51
N TRP A 118 -18.70 9.22 14.94
CA TRP A 118 -17.78 9.21 16.09
C TRP A 118 -16.46 9.93 15.79
N LEU A 119 -15.89 9.74 14.60
CA LEU A 119 -14.64 10.37 14.18
C LEU A 119 -14.73 11.90 14.18
N LEU A 120 -15.86 12.44 13.71
CA LEU A 120 -16.18 13.87 13.70
C LEU A 120 -16.60 14.43 15.07
N SER A 121 -16.65 13.58 16.11
CA SER A 121 -16.89 14.03 17.48
C SER A 121 -15.57 14.39 18.17
N PRO A 122 -15.60 15.18 19.26
CA PRO A 122 -14.40 15.53 20.04
C PRO A 122 -13.64 14.30 20.58
N ASN A 123 -14.31 13.14 20.71
CA ASN A 123 -13.69 11.90 21.17
C ASN A 123 -12.88 11.18 20.07
N GLY A 124 -13.10 11.52 18.80
CA GLY A 124 -12.40 10.94 17.66
C GLY A 124 -11.17 11.77 17.31
N ILE A 125 -11.43 12.98 16.82
CA ILE A 125 -10.43 13.99 16.47
C ILE A 125 -10.62 15.18 17.39
N GLU A 126 -9.58 15.54 18.14
CA GLU A 126 -9.63 16.65 19.09
C GLU A 126 -9.56 17.99 18.36
N ASP A 127 -8.77 18.03 17.28
CA ASP A 127 -8.60 19.17 16.39
C ASP A 127 -9.93 19.56 15.70
N GLU A 128 -10.39 20.79 15.90
CA GLU A 128 -11.66 21.28 15.32
C GLU A 128 -11.49 21.62 13.84
N ASP A 129 -10.37 22.23 13.44
CA ASP A 129 -10.10 22.62 12.05
C ASP A 129 -10.03 21.39 11.13
N ALA A 130 -9.42 20.31 11.64
CA ALA A 130 -9.40 19.02 10.94
C ALA A 130 -10.80 18.40 10.82
N ARG A 131 -11.67 18.56 11.83
CA ARG A 131 -13.06 18.07 11.79
C ARG A 131 -13.90 18.85 10.79
N GLU A 132 -13.73 20.16 10.69
CA GLU A 132 -14.41 20.98 9.69
C GLU A 132 -13.95 20.60 8.27
N THR A 133 -12.65 20.52 8.04
CA THR A 133 -12.09 20.11 6.74
C THR A 133 -12.60 18.73 6.30
N LEU A 134 -12.65 17.77 7.22
CA LEU A 134 -13.21 16.45 6.93
C LEU A 134 -14.71 16.50 6.62
N ARG A 135 -15.49 17.32 7.34
CA ARG A 135 -16.91 17.46 7.10
C ARG A 135 -17.19 18.05 5.72
N ASP A 136 -16.41 19.04 5.30
CA ASP A 136 -16.53 19.66 3.98
C ASP A 136 -16.17 18.68 2.86
N SER A 137 -15.21 17.78 3.08
CA SER A 137 -14.82 16.75 2.10
C SER A 137 -15.84 15.62 1.93
N LEU A 138 -16.77 15.48 2.88
CA LEU A 138 -17.77 14.40 2.93
C LEU A 138 -19.17 14.85 2.50
N ASN A 139 -19.35 16.15 2.21
CA ASN A 139 -20.55 16.76 1.65
C ASN A 139 -20.49 16.80 0.11
#